data_AF-A0A6P0U9R1-F1
#
_entry.id   AF-A0A6P0U9R1-F1
#
_cell.length_a   1.000
_cell.length_b   1.000
_cell.length_c   1.000
_cell.angle_alpha   90.00
_cell.angle_beta   90.00
_cell.angle_gamma   90.00
#
_symmetry.space_group_name_H-M   'P 1'
#
loop_
_entity.id
_entity.type
_entity.pdbx_description
1 polymer ?
#
loop_
_entity_poly.entity_id
_entity_poly.type
_entity_poly.pdbx_seq_one_letter_code
_entity_poly.pdbx_strand_id
1 'polypeptide(L)'
;MNKTQTELPTDTWITATWEEYTQIIEDPFYEKAKVYYHNGGLRIEMSPANKHSKDHMVITTIVNLFAMAKKIKVDGRNECIYRKTGLRVAQPDASYYFRENADVVSWEASIIDLDIYPPPNLVIEVANTSL
;
A
#
# COMPACT_ATOMS: atom_id res chain seq x y z
N MET A 1 -10.63 20.43 23.21
CA MET A 1 -9.75 21.48 22.66
C MET A 1 -9.90 21.43 21.16
N ASN A 2 -10.52 22.43 20.53
CA ASN A 2 -10.64 22.49 19.08
C ASN A 2 -9.26 22.89 18.52
N LYS A 3 -8.46 21.89 18.12
CA LYS A 3 -7.40 22.15 17.15
C LYS A 3 -8.12 22.54 15.86
N THR A 4 -7.98 23.79 15.44
CA THR A 4 -8.32 24.20 14.08
C THR A 4 -7.30 23.51 13.17
N GLN A 5 -7.53 22.24 12.90
CA GLN A 5 -6.65 21.43 12.08
C GLN A 5 -6.83 21.92 10.66
N THR A 6 -5.82 22.63 10.15
CA THR A 6 -5.81 23.03 8.75
C THR A 6 -5.81 21.75 7.93
N GLU A 7 -6.89 21.51 7.18
CA GLU A 7 -6.99 20.35 6.30
C GLU A 7 -5.77 20.31 5.37
N LEU A 8 -5.02 19.22 5.41
CA LEU A 8 -3.87 19.03 4.54
C LEU A 8 -4.35 18.84 3.09
N PRO A 9 -3.61 19.36 2.10
CA PRO A 9 -3.91 19.10 0.69
C PRO A 9 -3.96 17.59 0.40
N THR A 10 -5.01 17.13 -0.28
CA THR A 10 -5.17 15.74 -0.71
C THR A 10 -4.73 15.58 -2.17
N ASP A 11 -4.50 14.33 -2.56
CA ASP A 11 -4.17 13.87 -3.91
C ASP A 11 -2.90 14.49 -4.52
N THR A 12 -2.10 15.19 -3.71
CA THR A 12 -0.81 15.80 -4.05
C THR A 12 0.26 15.48 -3.01
N TRP A 13 1.53 15.61 -3.39
CA TRP A 13 2.66 15.46 -2.47
C TRP A 13 2.93 16.76 -1.73
N ILE A 14 3.09 16.67 -0.41
CA ILE A 14 3.54 17.75 0.47
C ILE A 14 4.80 17.31 1.22
N THR A 15 5.62 18.27 1.66
CA THR A 15 6.75 17.97 2.54
C THR A 15 6.25 17.64 3.93
N ALA A 16 6.74 16.54 4.51
CA ALA A 16 6.43 16.12 5.87
C ALA A 16 7.55 15.25 6.43
N THR A 17 7.74 15.29 7.74
CA THR A 17 8.59 14.38 8.50
C THR A 17 7.91 13.03 8.73
N TRP A 18 8.69 12.05 9.18
CA TRP A 18 8.16 10.73 9.55
C TRP A 18 7.22 10.81 10.76
N GLU A 19 7.55 11.69 11.70
CA GLU A 19 6.76 11.95 12.89
C GLU A 19 5.40 12.56 12.53
N GLU A 20 5.35 13.50 11.59
CA GLU A 20 4.11 14.06 11.06
C GLU A 20 3.28 13.00 10.32
N TYR A 21 3.91 12.15 9.51
CA TYR A 21 3.24 11.00 8.89
C TYR A 21 2.56 10.10 9.95
N THR A 22 3.26 9.81 11.04
CA THR A 22 2.77 8.92 12.10
C THR A 22 1.56 9.54 12.80
N GLN A 23 1.58 10.85 13.06
CA GLN A 23 0.44 11.56 13.62
C GLN A 23 -0.77 11.56 12.69
N ILE A 24 -0.55 11.66 11.37
CA ILE A 24 -1.63 11.67 10.37
C ILE A 24 -2.36 10.32 10.29
N ILE A 25 -1.64 9.20 10.32
CA ILE A 25 -2.27 7.86 10.24
C ILE A 25 -3.01 7.46 11.52
N GLU A 26 -2.74 8.13 12.64
CA GLU A 26 -3.45 7.96 13.91
C GLU A 26 -4.68 8.87 14.01
N ASP A 27 -4.84 9.83 13.09
CA ASP A 27 -5.95 10.77 13.07
C ASP A 27 -7.23 10.10 12.51
N PRO A 28 -8.32 10.03 13.29
CA PRO A 28 -9.59 9.48 12.83
C PRO A 28 -10.17 10.17 11.59
N PHE A 29 -9.82 11.43 11.34
CA PHE A 29 -10.24 12.14 10.13
C PHE A 29 -9.71 11.45 8.85
N TYR A 30 -8.53 10.85 8.92
CA TYR A 30 -7.87 10.16 7.81
C TYR A 30 -8.01 8.63 7.86
N GLU A 31 -8.87 8.07 8.73
CA GLU A 31 -9.05 6.62 8.89
C GLU A 31 -9.36 5.90 7.56
N LYS A 32 -10.09 6.56 6.65
CA LYS A 32 -10.47 6.02 5.34
C LYS A 32 -9.53 6.42 4.20
N ALA A 33 -8.48 7.18 4.49
CA ALA A 33 -7.55 7.67 3.48
C ALA A 33 -6.42 6.67 3.23
N LYS A 34 -5.94 6.59 1.99
CA LYS A 34 -4.63 5.97 1.72
C LYS A 34 -3.57 7.05 1.96
N VAL A 35 -2.74 6.85 2.98
CA VAL A 35 -1.63 7.76 3.31
C VAL A 35 -0.32 7.14 2.89
N TYR A 36 0.39 7.82 1.99
CA TYR A 36 1.70 7.44 1.49
C TYR A 36 2.77 8.33 2.09
N TYR A 37 3.94 7.76 2.29
CA TYR A 37 5.13 8.50 2.69
C TYR A 37 6.30 8.07 1.80
N HIS A 38 7.12 9.01 1.36
CA HIS A 38 8.37 8.68 0.69
C HIS A 38 9.38 9.81 0.84
N ASN A 39 10.51 9.53 1.52
CA ASN A 39 11.68 10.39 1.57
C ASN A 39 11.36 11.87 1.90
N GLY A 40 10.64 12.11 2.99
CA GLY A 40 10.23 13.46 3.42
C GLY A 40 9.03 14.04 2.66
N GLY A 41 8.40 13.25 1.79
CA GLY A 41 7.14 13.56 1.13
C GLY A 41 5.99 12.75 1.73
N LEU A 42 4.82 13.36 1.83
CA LEU A 42 3.56 12.74 2.24
C LEU A 42 2.47 13.02 1.20
N ARG A 43 1.61 12.04 0.95
CA ARG A 43 0.42 12.19 0.09
C ARG A 43 -0.77 11.50 0.73
N ILE A 44 -1.89 12.20 0.79
CA ILE A 44 -3.17 11.69 1.31
C ILE A 44 -4.09 11.51 0.11
N GLU A 45 -4.50 10.28 -0.17
CA GLU A 45 -5.45 9.98 -1.24
C GLU A 45 -6.83 9.69 -0.64
N MET A 46 -7.81 10.48 -1.04
CA MET A 46 -9.22 10.37 -0.60
C MET A 46 -10.13 9.73 -1.66
N SER A 47 -9.55 9.36 -2.81
CA SER A 47 -10.30 8.89 -3.96
C SER A 47 -10.96 7.52 -3.69
N PRO A 48 -12.23 7.31 -4.13
CA PRO A 48 -12.89 6.02 -3.95
C PRO A 48 -12.24 4.93 -4.80
N ALA A 49 -11.86 3.81 -4.17
CA ALA A 49 -11.17 2.66 -4.76
C ALA A 49 -11.89 1.96 -5.94
N ASN A 50 -13.15 2.31 -6.24
CA ASN A 50 -13.97 1.59 -7.20
C ASN A 50 -13.52 1.78 -8.67
N LYS A 51 -12.94 2.92 -9.03
CA LYS A 51 -12.75 3.31 -10.46
C LYS A 51 -11.95 2.29 -11.28
N HIS A 52 -10.93 1.65 -10.72
CA HIS A 52 -10.10 0.62 -11.38
C HIS A 52 -10.18 -0.75 -10.68
N SER A 53 -11.18 -0.94 -9.81
CA SER A 53 -11.36 -2.20 -9.05
C SER A 53 -11.51 -3.43 -9.94
N LYS A 54 -12.15 -3.29 -11.11
CA LYS A 54 -12.32 -4.35 -12.09
C LYS A 54 -10.99 -4.75 -12.75
N ASP A 55 -10.16 -3.76 -13.07
CA ASP A 55 -8.88 -4.00 -13.75
C ASP A 55 -7.91 -4.70 -12.80
N HIS A 56 -7.84 -4.24 -11.55
CA HIS A 56 -7.13 -4.91 -10.47
C HIS A 56 -7.57 -6.37 -10.31
N MET A 57 -8.89 -6.66 -10.32
CA MET A 57 -9.43 -8.02 -10.21
C MET A 57 -9.01 -8.92 -11.38
N VAL A 58 -9.04 -8.41 -12.61
CA VAL A 58 -8.64 -9.17 -13.81
C VAL A 58 -7.15 -9.52 -13.72
N ILE A 59 -6.30 -8.54 -13.40
CA ILE A 59 -4.85 -8.74 -13.35
C ILE A 59 -4.48 -9.73 -12.25
N THR A 60 -5.01 -9.58 -11.03
CA THR A 60 -4.73 -10.50 -9.92
C THR A 60 -5.18 -11.92 -10.22
N THR A 61 -6.33 -12.08 -10.88
CA THR A 61 -6.82 -13.39 -11.36
C THR A 61 -5.83 -14.03 -12.33
N ILE A 62 -5.31 -13.26 -13.30
CA ILE A 62 -4.33 -13.76 -14.27
C ILE A 62 -3.04 -14.22 -13.57
N VAL A 63 -2.52 -13.43 -12.63
CA VAL A 63 -1.31 -13.78 -11.87
C VAL A 63 -1.51 -15.09 -11.10
N ASN A 64 -2.64 -15.22 -10.41
CA ASN A 64 -2.97 -16.42 -9.64
C ASN A 64 -3.11 -17.66 -10.53
N LEU A 65 -3.83 -17.54 -11.66
CA LEU A 65 -3.98 -18.64 -12.62
C LEU A 65 -2.64 -19.04 -13.24
N PHE A 66 -1.79 -18.08 -13.57
CA PHE A 66 -0.45 -18.35 -14.07
C PHE A 66 0.40 -19.09 -13.03
N ALA A 67 0.42 -18.60 -11.79
CA ALA A 67 1.15 -19.24 -10.69
C ALA A 67 0.68 -20.69 -10.48
N MET A 68 -0.65 -20.91 -10.48
CA MET A 68 -1.25 -22.24 -10.38
C MET A 68 -0.83 -23.14 -11.55
N ALA A 69 -0.96 -22.68 -12.79
CA ALA A 69 -0.61 -23.44 -13.98
C ALA A 69 0.90 -23.81 -14.01
N LYS A 70 1.74 -22.95 -13.44
CA LYS A 70 3.19 -23.16 -13.33
C LYS A 70 3.62 -23.84 -12.03
N LYS A 71 2.69 -24.22 -11.15
CA LYS A 71 2.95 -24.79 -9.82
C LYS A 71 3.91 -23.92 -8.99
N ILE A 72 3.77 -22.61 -9.09
CA ILE A 72 4.51 -21.63 -8.29
C ILE A 72 3.71 -21.37 -7.02
N LYS A 73 4.32 -21.63 -5.87
CA LYS A 73 3.74 -21.24 -4.58
C LYS A 73 3.62 -19.72 -4.52
N VAL A 74 2.47 -19.22 -4.08
CA VAL A 74 2.12 -17.80 -4.12
C VAL A 74 1.40 -17.38 -2.85
N ASP A 75 1.76 -16.20 -2.35
CA ASP A 75 1.05 -15.43 -1.33
C ASP A 75 0.76 -14.05 -1.93
N GLY A 76 -0.48 -13.89 -2.40
CA GLY A 76 -0.99 -12.67 -3.02
C GLY A 76 -1.78 -11.84 -2.03
N ARG A 77 -1.48 -10.55 -1.96
CA ARG A 77 -2.13 -9.59 -1.06
C ARG A 77 -2.62 -8.37 -1.85
N ASN A 78 -3.87 -7.99 -1.60
CA ASN A 78 -4.48 -6.79 -2.17
C ASN A 78 -4.43 -5.65 -1.14
N GLU A 79 -4.18 -4.42 -1.61
CA GLU A 79 -4.21 -3.20 -0.80
C GLU A 79 -3.39 -3.28 0.51
N CYS A 80 -2.33 -4.09 0.52
CA CYS A 80 -1.53 -4.33 1.72
C CYS A 80 -0.62 -3.14 2.01
N ILE A 81 -0.51 -2.76 3.28
CA ILE A 81 0.36 -1.66 3.71
C ILE A 81 1.77 -2.20 3.95
N TYR A 82 2.74 -1.65 3.22
CA TYR A 82 4.16 -1.91 3.40
C TYR A 82 4.83 -0.68 3.99
N ARG A 83 5.56 -0.86 5.10
CA ARG A 83 6.15 0.25 5.85
C ARG A 83 7.63 0.02 6.06
N LYS A 84 8.46 0.98 5.65
CA LYS A 84 9.88 1.07 6.02
C LYS A 84 10.11 2.33 6.82
N THR A 85 10.51 2.16 8.07
CA THR A 85 10.55 3.26 9.05
C THR A 85 11.42 4.41 8.56
N GLY A 86 10.89 5.62 8.61
CA GLY A 86 11.59 6.85 8.20
C GLY A 86 11.78 7.04 6.69
N LEU A 87 11.50 6.04 5.85
CA LEU A 87 11.83 6.07 4.43
C LEU A 87 10.62 6.04 3.51
N ARG A 88 9.71 5.07 3.69
CA ARG A 88 8.61 4.85 2.73
C ARG A 88 7.45 4.09 3.34
N VAL A 89 6.23 4.49 2.97
CA VAL A 89 5.03 3.68 3.09
C VAL A 89 4.37 3.56 1.72
N ALA A 90 4.05 2.32 1.33
CA ALA A 90 3.41 2.00 0.06
C ALA A 90 2.18 1.11 0.30
N GLN A 91 1.15 1.29 -0.54
CA GLN A 91 -0.09 0.52 -0.50
C GLN A 91 -0.46 0.13 -1.94
N PRO A 92 0.27 -0.82 -2.55
CA PRO A 92 0.01 -1.17 -3.92
C PRO A 92 -1.35 -1.83 -4.10
N ASP A 93 -1.91 -1.70 -5.30
CA ASP A 93 -3.16 -2.39 -5.64
C ASP A 93 -3.02 -3.90 -5.39
N ALA A 94 -1.95 -4.52 -5.91
CA ALA A 94 -1.62 -5.91 -5.61
C ALA A 94 -0.12 -6.11 -5.35
N SER A 95 0.17 -7.12 -4.53
CA SER A 95 1.54 -7.51 -4.20
C SER A 95 1.63 -9.02 -4.01
N TYR A 96 2.77 -9.59 -4.36
CA TYR A 96 2.96 -11.04 -4.36
C TYR A 96 4.31 -11.44 -3.82
N TYR A 97 4.30 -12.43 -2.94
CA TYR A 97 5.46 -13.26 -2.63
C TYR A 97 5.36 -14.58 -3.38
N PHE A 98 6.47 -15.05 -3.93
CA PHE A 98 6.54 -16.27 -4.71
C PHE A 98 7.56 -17.24 -4.13
N ARG A 99 7.36 -18.53 -4.43
CA ARG A 99 8.33 -19.61 -4.17
C ARG A 99 8.76 -19.64 -2.69
N GLU A 100 10.05 -19.55 -2.42
CA GLU A 100 10.62 -19.58 -1.07
C GLU A 100 10.15 -18.43 -0.18
N ASN A 101 9.72 -17.30 -0.76
CA ASN A 101 9.21 -16.17 0.02
C ASN A 101 7.71 -16.24 0.29
N ALA A 102 6.98 -17.20 -0.28
CA ALA A 102 5.51 -17.25 -0.19
C ALA A 102 4.98 -17.49 1.24
N ASP A 103 5.83 -17.88 2.20
CA ASP A 103 5.45 -18.02 3.62
C ASP A 103 6.25 -17.08 4.54
N VAL A 104 6.97 -16.10 3.98
CA VAL A 104 7.90 -15.28 4.76
C VAL A 104 7.19 -14.30 5.68
N VAL A 105 5.97 -13.90 5.33
CA VAL A 105 5.16 -12.97 6.12
C VAL A 105 4.13 -13.75 6.93
N SER A 106 4.09 -13.47 8.24
CA SER A 106 3.10 -14.06 9.15
C SER A 106 1.67 -13.66 8.77
N TRP A 107 0.73 -14.59 8.95
CA TRP A 107 -0.71 -14.31 8.80
C TRP A 107 -1.20 -13.19 9.73
N GLU A 108 -0.59 -13.05 10.92
CA GLU A 108 -0.97 -12.05 11.92
C GLU A 108 -0.48 -10.63 11.60
N ALA A 109 0.32 -10.45 10.55
CA ALA A 109 0.84 -9.14 10.17
C ALA A 109 -0.25 -8.29 9.49
N SER A 110 -0.77 -7.29 10.20
CA SER A 110 -1.72 -6.31 9.66
C SER A 110 -1.06 -5.23 8.80
N ILE A 111 0.21 -4.91 9.10
CA ILE A 111 1.08 -4.04 8.30
C ILE A 111 2.40 -4.79 8.11
N ILE A 112 2.90 -4.84 6.87
CA ILE A 112 4.18 -5.47 6.57
C ILE A 112 5.30 -4.48 6.87
N ASP A 113 5.96 -4.69 7.99
CA ASP A 113 7.18 -3.98 8.37
C ASP A 113 8.37 -4.47 7.53
N LEU A 114 8.84 -3.63 6.62
CA LEU A 114 9.97 -3.86 5.72
C LEU A 114 11.34 -3.72 6.40
N ASP A 115 11.38 -3.35 7.68
CA ASP A 115 12.56 -3.48 8.52
C ASP A 115 12.73 -4.91 9.07
N ILE A 116 11.65 -5.72 9.01
CA ILE A 116 11.61 -7.12 9.47
C ILE A 116 11.46 -8.10 8.29
N TYR A 117 10.49 -7.85 7.41
CA TYR A 117 10.15 -8.71 6.28
C TYR A 117 10.80 -8.20 4.99
N PRO A 118 11.12 -9.09 4.04
CA PRO A 118 11.57 -8.65 2.72
C PRO A 118 10.42 -7.95 1.97
N PRO A 119 10.73 -7.10 0.97
CA PRO A 119 9.70 -6.60 0.06
C PRO A 119 9.08 -7.76 -0.76
N PRO A 120 7.85 -7.57 -1.28
CA PRO A 120 7.23 -8.55 -2.18
C PRO A 120 8.05 -8.72 -3.46
N ASN A 121 7.95 -9.90 -4.07
CA ASN A 121 8.64 -10.21 -5.32
C ASN A 121 8.03 -9.49 -6.52
N LEU A 122 6.75 -9.17 -6.46
CA LEU A 122 6.03 -8.41 -7.48
C LEU A 122 5.07 -7.43 -6.83
N VAL A 123 5.04 -6.22 -7.38
CA VAL A 123 4.07 -5.17 -7.07
C VAL A 123 3.37 -4.78 -8.37
N ILE A 124 2.06 -4.57 -8.31
CA ILE A 124 1.22 -4.16 -9.43
C ILE A 124 0.42 -2.95 -8.99
N GLU A 125 0.44 -1.92 -9.83
CA GLU A 125 -0.37 -0.72 -9.73
C GLU A 125 -1.15 -0.54 -11.03
N VAL A 126 -2.41 -0.17 -10.92
CA VAL A 126 -3.28 0.14 -12.06
C VAL A 126 -3.57 1.63 -12.05
N ALA A 127 -3.01 2.34 -13.02
CA ALA A 127 -3.22 3.77 -13.14
C ALA A 127 -4.71 4.08 -13.43
N ASN A 128 -5.27 5.05 -12.70
CA ASN A 128 -6.64 5.51 -12.91
C ASN A 128 -6.81 6.29 -14.23
N THR A 129 -5.73 6.84 -14.79
CA THR A 129 -5.70 7.52 -16.09
C THR A 129 -4.41 7.13 -16.83
N SER A 130 -4.39 7.27 -18.15
CA SER A 130 -3.14 7.19 -18.90
C SER A 130 -2.23 8.39 -18.61
N LEU A 131 -0.94 8.25 -18.94
CA LEU A 131 0.04 9.34 -18.99
C LEU A 131 -0.25 10.31 -20.15
#